data_AF-A0A224YHQ5-F1
#
_entry.id   AF-A0A224YHQ5-F1
#
_cell.length_a   1.000
_cell.length_b   1.000
_cell.length_c   1.000
_cell.angle_alpha   90.00
_cell.angle_beta   90.00
_cell.angle_gamma   90.00
#
_symmetry.space_group_name_H-M   'P 1'
#
loop_
_entity.id
_entity.type
_entity.pdbx_description
1 polymer ?
#
loop_
_entity_poly.entity_id
_entity_poly.type
_entity_poly.pdbx_seq_one_letter_code
_entity_poly.pdbx_strand_id
1 'polypeptide(L)'
;MEFVILICTLGLARASFDYNGRPTLADLKKFYGTNQLIYTWKRSFRFDGEGNSPVICVSNQKEKDSGEEDKLYLKEAYGLGTKVYYYRVAMSLTGGNGRDDAPVMEAKPGRFKWSTSQAGMKVQEGSQSDQQIQTRKYRFEYHDSDKRCAVVTFNDDITLTWRYSR
;
A
#
# COMPACT_ATOMS: atom_id res chain seq x y z
N MET A 1 -47.18 -40.02 -35.17
CA MET A 1 -47.04 -39.19 -33.97
C MET A 1 -45.55 -38.98 -33.77
N GLU A 2 -45.03 -37.81 -34.12
CA GLU A 2 -43.60 -37.52 -34.00
C GLU A 2 -43.33 -36.90 -32.62
N PHE A 3 -42.44 -37.53 -31.86
CA PHE A 3 -41.98 -37.04 -30.57
C PHE A 3 -40.84 -36.06 -30.78
N VAL A 4 -41.06 -34.79 -30.41
CA VAL A 4 -40.00 -33.78 -30.35
C VAL A 4 -39.41 -33.80 -28.95
N ILE A 5 -38.17 -34.28 -28.81
CA ILE A 5 -37.40 -34.14 -27.57
C ILE A 5 -36.79 -32.74 -27.57
N LEU A 6 -37.42 -31.82 -26.86
CA LEU A 6 -36.85 -30.53 -26.50
C LEU A 6 -35.77 -30.76 -25.43
N ILE A 7 -34.52 -30.91 -25.86
CA ILE A 7 -33.37 -30.87 -24.95
C ILE A 7 -33.24 -29.42 -24.49
N CYS A 8 -33.79 -29.12 -23.31
CA CYS A 8 -33.50 -27.91 -22.56
C CYS A 8 -32.02 -27.93 -22.18
N THR A 9 -31.15 -27.44 -23.06
CA THR A 9 -29.83 -26.94 -22.70
C THR A 9 -30.06 -25.70 -21.85
N LEU A 10 -30.39 -25.93 -20.57
CA LEU A 10 -30.28 -24.93 -19.52
C LEU A 10 -28.84 -24.45 -19.57
N GLY A 11 -28.66 -23.30 -20.22
CA GLY A 11 -27.40 -22.61 -20.22
C GLY A 11 -26.96 -22.50 -18.77
N LEU A 12 -25.76 -22.98 -18.50
CA LEU A 12 -24.91 -22.42 -17.45
C LEU A 12 -24.57 -20.98 -17.87
N ALA A 13 -25.60 -20.16 -18.10
CA ALA A 13 -25.50 -18.78 -18.45
C ALA A 13 -25.18 -18.06 -17.14
N ARG A 14 -23.88 -17.88 -16.93
CA ARG A 14 -23.34 -16.72 -16.22
C ARG A 14 -23.77 -16.60 -14.75
N ALA A 15 -23.70 -17.70 -14.01
CA ALA A 15 -23.34 -17.63 -12.59
C ALA A 15 -21.80 -17.61 -12.46
N SER A 16 -21.12 -16.73 -13.20
CA SER A 16 -19.80 -16.31 -12.77
C SER A 16 -20.07 -15.37 -11.62
N PHE A 17 -19.95 -15.88 -10.39
CA PHE A 17 -19.78 -15.05 -9.20
C PHE A 17 -18.90 -13.85 -9.61
N ASP A 18 -19.40 -12.62 -9.47
CA ASP A 18 -18.72 -11.36 -9.85
C ASP A 18 -17.50 -11.10 -8.95
N TYR A 19 -16.63 -12.09 -8.89
CA TYR A 19 -15.41 -12.10 -8.14
C TYR A 19 -14.29 -11.84 -9.12
N ASN A 20 -13.86 -10.58 -9.16
CA ASN A 20 -12.77 -10.12 -10.03
C ASN A 20 -11.40 -10.65 -9.59
N GLY A 21 -11.31 -11.40 -8.50
CA GLY A 21 -10.05 -11.85 -7.91
C GLY A 21 -9.42 -10.81 -6.99
N ARG A 22 -8.29 -11.17 -6.40
CA ARG A 22 -7.37 -10.25 -5.75
C ARG A 22 -6.67 -9.35 -6.77
N PRO A 23 -6.23 -8.15 -6.36
CA PRO A 23 -5.46 -7.28 -7.23
C PRO A 23 -4.21 -7.98 -7.79
N THR A 24 -3.83 -7.65 -9.01
CA THR A 24 -2.61 -8.17 -9.62
C THR A 24 -1.39 -7.29 -9.30
N LEU A 25 -0.19 -7.78 -9.64
CA LEU A 25 1.03 -6.96 -9.58
C LEU A 25 0.92 -5.71 -10.48
N ALA A 26 0.21 -5.81 -11.60
CA ALA A 26 -0.05 -4.68 -12.50
C ALA A 26 -0.95 -3.63 -11.83
N ASP A 27 -1.98 -4.06 -11.09
CA ASP A 27 -2.87 -3.15 -10.34
C ASP A 27 -2.12 -2.40 -9.25
N LEU A 28 -1.28 -3.11 -8.48
CA LEU A 28 -0.41 -2.54 -7.47
C LEU A 28 0.52 -1.48 -8.08
N LYS A 29 1.17 -1.79 -9.21
CA LYS A 29 2.06 -0.87 -9.89
C LYS A 29 1.34 0.35 -10.46
N LYS A 30 0.17 0.13 -11.06
CA LYS A 30 -0.71 1.23 -11.48
C LYS A 30 -1.13 2.09 -10.29
N PHE A 31 -1.30 1.48 -9.12
CA PHE A 31 -1.65 2.21 -7.92
C PHE A 31 -0.51 3.13 -7.44
N TYR A 32 0.70 2.60 -7.31
CA TYR A 32 1.86 3.37 -6.82
C TYR A 32 2.60 4.16 -7.91
N GLY A 33 2.26 3.99 -9.19
CA GLY A 33 2.93 4.62 -10.33
C GLY A 33 2.69 6.12 -10.50
N THR A 34 1.87 6.74 -9.65
CA THR A 34 1.53 8.18 -9.70
C THR A 34 2.60 9.05 -9.03
N ASN A 35 2.69 10.32 -9.46
CA ASN A 35 3.53 11.33 -8.81
C ASN A 35 2.81 12.05 -7.65
N GLN A 36 1.52 11.77 -7.46
CA GLN A 36 0.71 12.32 -6.37
C GLN A 36 1.04 11.65 -5.03
N LEU A 37 0.84 12.39 -3.94
CA LEU A 37 0.90 11.83 -2.60
C LEU A 37 -0.28 10.87 -2.38
N ILE A 38 0.03 9.71 -1.82
CA ILE A 38 -0.94 8.69 -1.41
C ILE A 38 -1.02 8.73 0.11
N TYR A 39 -2.16 9.13 0.66
CA TYR A 39 -2.33 9.26 2.10
C TYR A 39 -2.91 8.00 2.71
N THR A 40 -2.47 7.68 3.93
CA THR A 40 -3.27 6.79 4.76
C THR A 40 -4.51 7.53 5.22
N TRP A 41 -5.67 7.00 4.86
CA TRP A 41 -6.96 7.51 5.31
C TRP A 41 -7.46 6.83 6.58
N LYS A 42 -7.35 5.50 6.67
CA LYS A 42 -7.74 4.72 7.85
C LYS A 42 -6.72 3.64 8.16
N ARG A 43 -6.60 3.27 9.44
CA ARG A 43 -5.76 2.18 9.92
C ARG A 43 -6.39 1.52 11.14
N SER A 44 -6.13 0.24 11.34
CA SER A 44 -6.66 -0.54 12.47
C SER A 44 -5.76 -0.54 13.72
N PHE A 45 -4.69 0.25 13.72
CA PHE A 45 -3.73 0.33 14.82
C PHE A 45 -3.24 1.75 15.05
N ARG A 46 -2.53 1.95 16.16
CA ARG A 46 -1.87 3.21 16.50
C ARG A 46 -0.37 3.01 16.41
N PHE A 47 0.34 4.02 15.93
CA PHE A 47 1.77 4.10 16.18
C PHE A 47 1.94 4.69 17.57
N ASP A 48 2.77 4.04 18.38
CA ASP A 48 3.28 4.63 19.59
C ASP A 48 4.26 5.74 19.17
N GLY A 49 3.82 6.99 19.31
CA GLY A 49 4.66 8.16 19.03
C GLY A 49 5.55 8.49 20.21
N GLU A 50 6.55 9.33 19.97
CA GLU A 50 7.40 9.87 21.04
C GLU A 50 6.58 10.86 21.91
N GLY A 51 6.56 10.65 23.23
CA GLY A 51 5.98 11.61 24.18
C GLY A 51 4.48 11.90 24.00
N ASN A 52 3.64 10.88 23.77
CA ASN A 52 2.18 10.99 23.57
C ASN A 52 1.73 11.76 22.31
N SER A 53 2.63 12.19 21.43
CA SER A 53 2.24 12.83 20.17
C SER A 53 1.80 11.76 19.16
N PRO A 54 0.55 11.81 18.63
CA PRO A 54 0.12 10.82 17.66
C PRO A 54 0.84 11.02 16.33
N VAL A 55 1.19 9.92 15.66
CA VAL A 55 1.66 9.97 14.27
C VAL A 55 0.48 10.29 13.35
N ILE A 56 0.61 11.38 12.60
CA ILE A 56 -0.41 11.93 11.70
C ILE A 56 0.14 12.04 10.27
N CYS A 57 -0.75 12.28 9.29
CA CYS A 57 -0.38 12.62 7.91
C CYS A 57 0.60 11.62 7.25
N VAL A 58 0.40 10.32 7.52
CA VAL A 58 1.21 9.26 6.88
C VAL A 58 0.93 9.28 5.38
N SER A 59 2.00 9.38 4.59
CA SER A 59 1.91 9.51 3.15
C SER A 59 3.04 8.75 2.44
N ASN A 60 2.74 8.33 1.23
CA ASN A 60 3.67 7.67 0.33
C ASN A 60 3.75 8.48 -0.97
N GLN A 61 4.94 8.59 -1.54
CA GLN A 61 5.17 9.16 -2.85
C GLN A 61 6.09 8.27 -3.65
N LYS A 62 5.86 8.14 -4.96
CA LYS A 62 6.84 7.53 -5.85
C LYS A 62 8.13 8.36 -5.84
N GLU A 63 9.26 7.73 -5.52
CA GLU A 63 10.57 8.39 -5.51
C GLU A 63 11.20 8.37 -6.91
N LYS A 64 11.16 7.21 -7.57
CA LYS A 64 11.69 7.01 -8.91
C LYS A 64 10.99 5.85 -9.61
N ASP A 65 10.99 5.87 -10.93
CA ASP A 65 10.64 4.70 -11.72
C ASP A 65 11.74 3.64 -11.54
N SER A 66 11.35 2.41 -11.24
CA SER A 66 12.31 1.32 -11.02
C SER A 66 12.92 0.83 -12.33
N GLY A 67 12.19 0.95 -13.45
CA GLY A 67 12.53 0.27 -14.71
C GLY A 67 12.40 -1.26 -14.65
N GLU A 68 12.15 -1.82 -13.46
CA GLU A 68 12.12 -3.25 -13.16
C GLU A 68 10.70 -3.70 -12.78
N GLU A 69 10.29 -4.87 -13.24
CA GLU A 69 8.92 -5.37 -13.05
C GLU A 69 8.59 -5.74 -11.59
N ASP A 70 9.60 -6.03 -10.79
CA ASP A 70 9.52 -6.58 -9.45
C ASP A 70 10.01 -5.59 -8.37
N LYS A 71 10.23 -4.32 -8.71
CA LYS A 71 10.68 -3.30 -7.76
C LYS A 71 9.82 -2.05 -7.74
N LEU A 72 9.72 -1.45 -6.56
CA LEU A 72 9.07 -0.17 -6.32
C LEU A 72 9.92 0.66 -5.34
N TYR A 73 10.05 1.96 -5.60
CA TYR A 73 10.78 2.89 -4.75
C TYR A 73 9.87 4.01 -4.28
N LEU A 74 9.63 4.07 -2.97
CA LEU A 74 8.76 5.06 -2.36
C LEU A 74 9.54 5.97 -1.41
N LYS A 75 9.01 7.18 -1.24
CA LYS A 75 9.30 8.06 -0.12
C LYS A 75 8.11 8.01 0.81
N GLU A 76 8.33 7.52 2.02
CA GLU A 76 7.32 7.51 3.08
C GLU A 76 7.57 8.71 4.00
N ALA A 77 6.51 9.40 4.39
CA ALA A 77 6.58 10.53 5.29
C ALA A 77 5.44 10.51 6.31
N TYR A 78 5.69 11.03 7.50
CA TYR A 78 4.70 11.17 8.56
C TYR A 78 5.01 12.38 9.45
N GLY A 79 3.97 12.94 10.06
CA GLY A 79 4.09 14.01 11.05
C GLY A 79 4.11 13.45 12.47
N LEU A 80 4.95 14.03 13.32
CA LEU A 80 5.01 13.77 14.76
C LEU A 80 5.27 15.09 15.49
N GLY A 81 4.24 15.59 16.20
CA GLY A 81 4.29 16.92 16.80
C GLY A 81 4.47 18.01 15.74
N THR A 82 5.54 18.81 15.85
CA THR A 82 5.90 19.87 14.88
C THR A 82 6.90 19.41 13.81
N LYS A 83 7.35 18.15 13.87
CA LYS A 83 8.35 17.59 12.96
C LYS A 83 7.68 16.74 11.89
N VAL A 84 8.25 16.77 10.69
CA VAL A 84 7.93 15.85 9.60
C VAL A 84 9.12 14.92 9.41
N TYR A 85 8.87 13.63 9.51
CA TYR A 85 9.85 12.58 9.27
C TYR A 85 9.61 12.01 7.88
N TYR A 86 10.69 11.67 7.18
CA TYR A 86 10.62 10.96 5.91
C TYR A 86 11.80 10.02 5.71
N TYR A 87 11.57 8.96 4.95
CA TYR A 87 12.58 7.99 4.59
C TYR A 87 12.27 7.38 3.23
N ARG A 88 13.31 6.88 2.57
CA ARG A 88 13.17 6.15 1.30
C ARG A 88 13.00 4.68 1.58
N VAL A 89 12.10 4.03 0.85
CA VAL A 89 11.80 2.61 0.98
C VAL A 89 12.02 1.94 -0.36
N ALA A 90 12.83 0.88 -0.35
CA ALA A 90 12.95 -0.03 -1.47
C ALA A 90 12.03 -1.22 -1.23
N MET A 91 11.13 -1.50 -2.17
CA MET A 91 10.20 -2.62 -2.09
C MET A 91 10.51 -3.64 -3.18
N SER A 92 10.65 -4.90 -2.77
CA SER A 92 10.61 -6.06 -3.68
C SER A 92 9.17 -6.54 -3.80
N LEU A 93 8.72 -6.80 -5.01
CA LEU A 93 7.36 -7.18 -5.32
C LEU A 93 7.29 -8.64 -5.74
N THR A 94 6.30 -9.37 -5.22
CA THR A 94 6.02 -10.75 -5.64
C THR A 94 4.56 -10.85 -6.02
N GLY A 95 4.28 -11.38 -7.21
CA GLY A 95 2.92 -11.64 -7.65
C GLY A 95 2.23 -12.66 -6.75
N GLY A 96 0.91 -12.54 -6.58
CA GLY A 96 0.12 -13.55 -5.90
C GLY A 96 0.06 -14.84 -6.73
N ASN A 97 -0.03 -15.99 -6.04
CA ASN A 97 -0.22 -17.28 -6.67
C ASN A 97 -1.69 -17.53 -7.04
N GLY A 98 -2.10 -17.08 -8.22
CA GLY A 98 -3.45 -17.27 -8.76
C GLY A 98 -4.41 -16.13 -8.42
N ARG A 99 -5.72 -16.39 -8.54
CA ARG A 99 -6.77 -15.36 -8.44
C ARG A 99 -7.09 -14.92 -7.01
N ASP A 100 -6.73 -15.72 -6.01
CA ASP A 100 -7.13 -15.51 -4.61
C ASP A 100 -5.99 -15.06 -3.69
N ASP A 101 -4.77 -14.98 -4.22
CA ASP A 101 -3.60 -14.55 -3.47
C ASP A 101 -3.22 -13.12 -3.88
N ALA A 102 -3.03 -12.27 -2.87
CA ALA A 102 -2.69 -10.88 -3.07
C ALA A 102 -1.18 -10.73 -3.28
N PRO A 103 -0.73 -9.81 -4.17
CA PRO A 103 0.68 -9.55 -4.37
C PRO A 103 1.30 -8.98 -3.09
N VAL A 104 2.54 -9.38 -2.88
CA VAL A 104 3.32 -9.10 -1.67
C VAL A 104 4.32 -7.99 -1.98
N MET A 105 4.45 -7.05 -1.04
CA MET A 105 5.48 -6.00 -1.05
C MET A 105 6.38 -6.21 0.16
N GLU A 106 7.65 -6.56 -0.07
CA GLU A 106 8.66 -6.65 0.97
C GLU A 106 9.44 -5.33 1.02
N ALA A 107 9.19 -4.55 2.07
CA ALA A 107 9.68 -3.19 2.22
C ALA A 107 10.92 -3.12 3.11
N LYS A 108 11.99 -2.52 2.58
CA LYS A 108 13.24 -2.26 3.28
C LYS A 108 13.41 -0.75 3.48
N PRO A 109 13.27 -0.23 4.71
CA PRO A 109 13.43 1.19 4.96
C PRO A 109 14.90 1.61 4.89
N GLY A 110 15.14 2.78 4.32
CA GLY A 110 16.42 3.47 4.37
C GLY A 110 16.58 4.29 5.64
N ARG A 111 17.59 5.17 5.66
CA ARG A 111 17.84 6.05 6.81
C ARG A 111 16.72 7.09 6.96
N PHE A 112 16.30 7.31 8.21
CA PHE A 112 15.31 8.31 8.56
C PHE A 112 15.92 9.71 8.52
N LYS A 113 15.18 10.62 7.88
CA LYS A 113 15.45 12.06 7.89
C LYS A 113 14.24 12.75 8.51
N TRP A 114 14.46 13.92 9.06
CA TRP A 114 13.36 14.77 9.55
C TRP A 114 13.63 16.22 9.21
N SER A 115 12.55 16.99 9.10
CA SER A 115 12.57 18.43 9.04
C SER A 115 11.55 19.04 9.98
N THR A 116 11.83 20.24 10.48
CA THR A 116 10.88 21.03 11.27
C THR A 116 10.66 22.37 10.59
N SER A 117 9.41 22.80 10.50
CA SER A 117 9.04 24.12 10.02
C SER A 117 8.08 24.77 11.01
N GLN A 118 8.58 25.75 11.77
CA GLN A 118 7.76 26.65 12.57
C GLN A 118 7.70 28.02 11.88
N ALA A 119 6.55 28.67 11.95
CA ALA A 119 6.36 30.00 11.38
C ALA A 119 7.42 30.97 11.96
N GLY A 120 8.22 31.59 11.08
CA GLY A 120 9.30 32.51 11.47
C GLY A 120 10.64 31.87 11.81
N MET A 121 10.80 30.54 11.70
CA MET A 121 12.08 29.85 11.94
C MET A 121 12.64 29.23 10.66
N LYS A 122 13.98 29.17 10.55
CA LYS A 122 14.67 28.43 9.48
C LYS A 122 14.39 26.93 9.64
N VAL A 123 14.17 26.24 8.52
CA VAL A 123 13.99 24.79 8.48
C VAL A 123 15.23 24.13 9.09
N GLN A 124 15.04 23.32 10.12
CA GLN A 124 16.09 22.46 10.66
C GLN A 124 15.89 21.04 10.15
N GLU A 125 16.98 20.38 9.80
CA GLU A 125 16.97 19.01 9.30
C GLU A 125 17.91 18.14 10.15
N GLY A 126 17.57 16.86 10.27
CA GLY A 126 18.45 15.88 10.90
C GLY A 126 18.24 14.48 10.34
N SER A 127 19.12 13.56 10.71
CA SER A 127 19.03 12.15 10.35
C SER A 127 19.18 11.28 11.58
N GLN A 128 18.38 10.22 11.68
CA GLN A 128 18.47 9.22 12.74
C GLN A 128 18.91 7.89 12.14
N SER A 129 19.99 7.30 12.67
CA SER A 129 20.58 6.05 12.17
C SER A 129 20.07 4.78 12.88
N ASP A 130 19.44 4.91 14.04
CA ASP A 130 19.47 3.85 15.06
C ASP A 130 18.16 3.09 15.29
N GLN A 131 17.23 3.11 14.33
CA GLN A 131 16.15 2.12 14.35
C GLN A 131 16.59 0.93 13.51
N GLN A 132 16.74 -0.22 14.18
CA GLN A 132 16.99 -1.52 13.56
C GLN A 132 16.07 -1.64 12.34
N ILE A 133 16.67 -1.65 11.15
CA ILE A 133 15.95 -1.66 9.86
C ILE A 133 15.17 -2.97 9.79
N GLN A 134 13.93 -2.96 10.26
CA GLN A 134 13.06 -4.11 10.15
C GLN A 134 12.42 -4.10 8.77
N THR A 135 12.65 -5.19 8.05
CA THR A 135 11.96 -5.43 6.78
C THR A 135 10.51 -5.78 7.11
N ARG A 136 9.56 -5.11 6.47
CA ARG A 136 8.13 -5.38 6.66
C ARG A 136 7.52 -5.96 5.40
N LYS A 137 6.64 -6.95 5.57
CA LYS A 137 5.91 -7.56 4.46
C LYS A 137 4.46 -7.08 4.46
N TYR A 138 4.05 -6.52 3.33
CA TYR A 138 2.71 -6.04 3.09
C TYR A 138 2.01 -6.89 2.03
N ARG A 139 0.69 -6.99 2.07
CA ARG A 139 -0.15 -7.59 1.02
C ARG A 139 -1.14 -6.57 0.48
N PHE A 140 -1.24 -6.46 -0.83
CA PHE A 140 -2.12 -5.51 -1.51
C PHE A 140 -3.49 -6.14 -1.75
N GLU A 141 -4.33 -6.12 -0.71
CA GLU A 141 -5.55 -6.92 -0.59
C GLU A 141 -6.68 -6.51 -1.53
N TYR A 142 -6.81 -5.21 -1.78
CA TYR A 142 -7.89 -4.64 -2.56
C TYR A 142 -7.48 -3.33 -3.22
N HIS A 143 -7.99 -3.09 -4.42
CA HIS A 143 -7.77 -1.88 -5.18
C HIS A 143 -9.04 -1.51 -5.95
N ASP A 144 -9.46 -0.26 -5.80
CA ASP A 144 -10.52 0.35 -6.60
C ASP A 144 -9.89 1.43 -7.47
N SER A 145 -9.84 1.19 -8.78
CA SER A 145 -9.25 2.13 -9.75
C SER A 145 -10.06 3.39 -9.91
N ASP A 146 -11.39 3.32 -9.75
CA ASP A 146 -12.31 4.43 -9.98
C ASP A 146 -12.30 5.38 -8.80
N LYS A 147 -12.26 4.82 -7.59
CA LYS A 147 -12.11 5.57 -6.34
C LYS A 147 -10.66 5.86 -5.98
N ARG A 148 -9.70 5.34 -6.74
CA ARG A 148 -8.24 5.50 -6.54
C ARG A 148 -7.80 5.19 -5.11
N CYS A 149 -8.36 4.15 -4.52
CA CYS A 149 -8.06 3.75 -3.14
C CYS A 149 -7.64 2.28 -3.08
N ALA A 150 -6.91 1.93 -2.04
CA ALA A 150 -6.40 0.58 -1.85
C ALA A 150 -6.44 0.17 -0.37
N VAL A 151 -6.53 -1.13 -0.14
CA VAL A 151 -6.39 -1.73 1.19
C VAL A 151 -5.13 -2.59 1.19
N VAL A 152 -4.33 -2.41 2.22
CA VAL A 152 -3.07 -3.14 2.40
C VAL A 152 -3.07 -3.72 3.81
N THR A 153 -2.65 -4.97 3.93
CA THR A 153 -2.39 -5.60 5.24
C THR A 153 -0.90 -5.80 5.41
N PHE A 154 -0.46 -5.98 6.65
CA PHE A 154 0.88 -6.46 6.97
C PHE A 154 0.78 -7.37 8.18
N ASN A 155 1.79 -8.22 8.32
CA ASN A 155 1.89 -9.13 9.43
C ASN A 155 3.27 -9.02 10.05
N ASP A 156 3.30 -8.41 11.23
CA ASP A 156 4.47 -8.36 12.13
C ASP A 156 4.21 -9.28 13.34
N ASP A 157 3.70 -10.50 13.08
CA ASP A 157 3.13 -11.45 14.05
C ASP A 157 1.76 -11.05 14.67
N ILE A 158 1.16 -9.96 14.17
CA ILE A 158 -0.23 -9.52 14.43
C ILE A 158 -0.82 -9.02 13.11
N THR A 159 -2.05 -9.42 12.77
CA THR A 159 -2.74 -8.95 11.54
C THR A 159 -3.22 -7.51 11.70
N LEU A 160 -2.67 -6.58 10.91
CA LEU A 160 -3.03 -5.16 10.93
C LEU A 160 -3.38 -4.64 9.52
N THR A 161 -4.40 -3.77 9.42
CA THR A 161 -4.98 -3.30 8.15
C THR A 161 -4.80 -1.79 7.97
N TRP A 162 -4.36 -1.39 6.77
CA TRP A 162 -4.29 -0.01 6.27
C TRP A 162 -5.27 0.21 5.13
N ARG A 163 -5.85 1.41 5.07
CA ARG A 163 -6.65 1.89 3.95
C ARG A 163 -6.06 3.21 3.45
N TYR A 164 -5.64 3.22 2.19
CA TYR A 164 -5.09 4.38 1.52
C TYR A 164 -6.17 5.08 0.69
N SER A 165 -6.14 6.41 0.67
CA SER A 165 -6.90 7.24 -0.25
C SER A 165 -5.93 8.15 -0.99
N ARG A 166 -6.19 8.36 -2.27
CA ARG A 166 -5.65 9.52 -2.99
C ARG A 166 -6.59 10.71 -2.85
#